data_AF-A0A1E3QU35-F1
#
_entry.id   AF-A0A1E3QU35-F1
#
_cell.length_a   1.000
_cell.length_b   1.000
_cell.length_c   1.000
_cell.angle_alpha   90.00
_cell.angle_beta   90.00
_cell.angle_gamma   90.00
#
_symmetry.space_group_name_H-M   'P 1'
#
loop_
_entity.id
_entity.type
_entity.pdbx_description
1 polymer ?
#
loop_
_entity_poly.entity_id
_entity_poly.type
_entity_poly.pdbx_seq_one_letter_code
_entity_poly.pdbx_strand_id
1 'polypeptide(L)'
;MTDPKKPASVQIRRTKARAHLQIFNIVEILLWVSVLFRTLLLLPLVGRKFLPGGIADFFIYVTTFTAAIQTINTILGLSNSRNRLLCIFVQAHKCWFVWDVLHVKIVKHGLFSLLIVLWSVSNICRFAFYTYKLSRGSVHNSWLKTLYANEFLLTLPLGMVAEWGLIFMKLRYVDGTLRLFMQLVLVLYVPSFYILFDHYLKKKTLLGEKQHHA
;
A
#
# COMPACT_ATOMS: atom_id res chain seq x y z
N MET A 1 29.78 -0.78 -29.00
CA MET A 1 28.67 -1.75 -29.21
C MET A 1 27.36 -1.02 -28.98
N THR A 2 26.73 -0.56 -30.06
CA THR A 2 25.45 0.14 -30.05
C THR A 2 24.33 -0.87 -29.80
N ASP A 3 23.64 -0.75 -28.67
CA ASP A 3 22.43 -1.50 -28.31
C ASP A 3 21.42 -1.42 -29.48
N PRO A 4 20.94 -2.55 -30.05
CA PRO A 4 20.07 -2.51 -31.21
C PRO A 4 18.80 -1.69 -30.91
N LYS A 5 18.59 -0.61 -31.68
CA LYS A 5 17.40 0.24 -31.61
C LYS A 5 16.15 -0.64 -31.74
N LYS A 6 15.39 -0.75 -30.65
CA LYS A 6 14.14 -1.52 -30.61
C LYS A 6 13.16 -0.97 -31.65
N PRO A 7 12.33 -1.83 -32.27
CA PRO A 7 11.41 -1.42 -33.32
C PRO A 7 10.45 -0.33 -32.83
N ALA A 8 10.14 0.63 -33.71
CA ALA A 8 9.35 1.83 -33.38
C ALA A 8 7.99 1.52 -32.73
N SER A 9 7.33 0.43 -33.15
CA SER A 9 6.07 -0.06 -32.56
C SER A 9 6.19 -0.44 -31.08
N VAL A 10 7.31 -1.07 -30.70
CA VAL A 10 7.60 -1.45 -29.30
C VAL A 10 7.89 -0.21 -28.45
N GLN A 11 8.55 0.79 -29.03
CA GLN A 11 8.85 2.05 -28.35
C GLN A 11 7.58 2.86 -28.11
N ILE A 12 6.69 2.99 -29.11
CA ILE A 12 5.38 3.65 -28.98
C ILE A 12 4.51 2.97 -27.91
N ARG A 13 4.43 1.63 -27.93
CA ARG A 13 3.68 0.85 -26.93
C ARG A 13 4.21 1.09 -25.52
N ARG A 14 5.53 1.17 -25.34
CA ARG A 14 6.16 1.48 -24.04
C ARG A 14 5.86 2.90 -23.58
N THR A 15 5.88 3.89 -24.46
CA THR A 15 5.56 5.28 -24.11
C THR A 15 4.10 5.43 -23.69
N LYS A 16 3.16 4.83 -24.43
CA LYS A 16 1.73 4.81 -24.06
C LYS A 16 1.49 4.13 -22.71
N ALA A 17 2.12 2.97 -22.48
CA ALA A 17 2.04 2.26 -21.19
C ALA A 17 2.61 3.09 -20.03
N ARG A 18 3.72 3.81 -20.24
CA ARG A 18 4.29 4.70 -19.23
C ARG A 18 3.36 5.87 -18.89
N ALA A 19 2.80 6.52 -19.90
CA ALA A 19 1.87 7.62 -19.72
C ALA A 19 0.61 7.17 -18.96
N HIS A 20 0.05 6.02 -19.33
CA HIS A 20 -1.06 5.39 -18.62
C HIS A 20 -0.72 5.19 -17.13
N LEU A 21 0.38 4.49 -16.81
CA LEU A 21 0.80 4.26 -15.44
C LEU A 21 1.02 5.55 -14.64
N GLN A 22 1.57 6.58 -15.29
CA GLN A 22 1.82 7.86 -14.63
C GLN A 22 0.51 8.55 -14.24
N ILE A 23 -0.49 8.59 -15.13
CA ILE A 23 -1.81 9.16 -14.85
C ILE A 23 -2.47 8.41 -13.70
N PHE A 24 -2.49 7.07 -13.76
CA PHE A 24 -3.10 6.26 -12.70
C PHE A 24 -2.42 6.45 -11.36
N ASN A 25 -1.08 6.47 -11.31
CA ASN A 25 -0.38 6.74 -10.06
C ASN A 25 -0.71 8.13 -9.49
N ILE A 26 -0.87 9.16 -10.34
CA ILE A 26 -1.27 10.50 -9.89
C ILE A 26 -2.69 10.48 -9.30
N VAL A 27 -3.63 9.80 -9.97
CA VAL A 27 -5.00 9.62 -9.46
C VAL A 27 -4.98 8.90 -8.11
N GLU A 28 -4.17 7.84 -7.97
CA GLU A 28 -4.01 7.14 -6.69
C GLU A 28 -3.46 8.07 -5.60
N ILE A 29 -2.45 8.90 -5.90
CA ILE A 29 -1.94 9.90 -4.95
C ILE A 29 -3.07 10.83 -4.50
N LEU A 30 -3.84 11.40 -5.43
CA LEU A 30 -4.92 12.33 -5.11
C LEU A 30 -5.99 11.68 -4.24
N LEU A 31 -6.37 10.43 -4.52
CA LEU A 31 -7.32 9.68 -3.71
C LEU A 31 -6.79 9.46 -2.29
N TRP A 32 -5.55 9.03 -2.12
CA TRP A 32 -4.98 8.82 -0.79
C TRP A 32 -4.74 10.12 -0.02
N VAL A 33 -4.39 11.21 -0.71
CA VAL A 33 -4.34 12.56 -0.13
C VAL A 33 -5.73 12.98 0.34
N SER A 34 -6.78 12.72 -0.44
CA SER A 34 -8.15 13.07 -0.05
C SER A 34 -8.62 12.31 1.19
N VAL A 35 -8.26 11.02 1.31
CA VAL A 35 -8.52 10.19 2.51
C VAL A 35 -7.77 10.77 3.71
N LEU A 36 -6.48 11.08 3.57
CA LEU A 36 -5.67 11.63 4.65
C LEU A 36 -6.21 12.99 5.11
N PHE A 37 -6.48 13.88 4.16
CA PHE A 37 -7.00 15.22 4.43
C PHE A 37 -8.34 15.16 5.17
N ARG A 38 -9.29 14.35 4.68
CA ARG A 38 -10.59 14.16 5.34
C ARG A 38 -10.44 13.56 6.74
N THR A 39 -9.48 12.65 6.94
CA THR A 39 -9.19 12.07 8.26
C THR A 39 -8.63 13.12 9.21
N LEU A 40 -7.66 13.94 8.77
CA LEU A 40 -7.05 14.99 9.58
C LEU A 40 -8.01 16.13 9.92
N LEU A 41 -9.00 16.40 9.06
CA LEU A 41 -10.08 17.34 9.37
C LEU A 41 -11.09 16.76 10.35
N LEU A 42 -11.57 15.53 10.11
CA LEU A 42 -12.61 14.94 10.95
C LEU A 42 -12.11 14.57 12.35
N LEU A 43 -10.83 14.20 12.50
CA LEU A 43 -10.28 13.79 13.79
C LEU A 43 -10.42 14.86 14.90
N PRO A 44 -10.08 16.14 14.68
CA PRO A 44 -10.34 17.21 15.66
C PRO A 44 -11.80 17.65 15.73
N LEU A 45 -12.56 17.60 14.62
CA LEU A 45 -13.96 18.08 14.60
C LEU A 45 -14.94 17.15 15.31
N VAL A 46 -14.90 15.85 15.00
CA VAL A 46 -15.89 14.87 15.52
C VAL A 46 -15.29 13.95 16.58
N GLY A 47 -13.97 13.98 16.77
CA GLY A 47 -13.27 13.09 17.67
C GLY A 47 -13.18 11.65 17.15
N ARG A 48 -12.37 10.83 17.83
CA ARG A 48 -12.04 9.46 17.40
C ARG A 48 -13.25 8.52 17.34
N LYS A 49 -14.27 8.76 18.17
CA LYS A 49 -15.46 7.91 18.30
C LYS A 49 -16.44 8.04 17.13
N PHE A 50 -16.54 9.23 16.53
CA PHE A 50 -17.46 9.52 15.44
C PHE A 50 -16.77 9.60 14.07
N LEU A 51 -15.43 9.63 14.05
CA LEU A 51 -14.62 9.55 12.83
C LEU A 51 -15.14 8.51 11.82
N PRO A 52 -15.47 7.26 12.21
CA PRO A 52 -15.86 6.24 11.24
C PRO A 52 -17.12 6.57 10.45
N GLY A 53 -18.10 7.24 11.07
CA GLY A 53 -19.34 7.63 10.39
C GLY A 53 -19.11 8.62 9.25
N GLY A 54 -18.00 9.36 9.29
CA GLY A 54 -17.64 10.32 8.26
C GLY A 54 -16.58 9.85 7.26
N ILE A 55 -15.87 8.74 7.48
CA ILE A 55 -14.74 8.33 6.62
C ILE A 55 -14.75 6.86 6.18
N ALA A 56 -15.40 5.95 6.92
CA ALA A 56 -15.22 4.51 6.72
C ALA A 56 -15.63 4.06 5.32
N ASP A 57 -16.83 4.45 4.87
CA ASP A 57 -17.32 4.08 3.53
C ASP A 57 -16.39 4.62 2.43
N PHE A 58 -15.99 5.89 2.54
CA PHE A 58 -15.08 6.51 1.59
C PHE A 58 -13.73 5.77 1.53
N PHE A 59 -13.19 5.40 2.68
CA PHE A 59 -11.94 4.63 2.78
C PHE A 59 -12.07 3.23 2.13
N ILE A 60 -13.19 2.54 2.33
CA ILE A 60 -13.47 1.23 1.72
C ILE A 60 -13.50 1.35 0.19
N TYR A 61 -14.23 2.33 -0.35
CA TYR A 61 -14.33 2.53 -1.80
C TYR A 61 -12.99 2.92 -2.43
N VAL A 62 -12.24 3.86 -1.82
CA VAL A 62 -10.92 4.26 -2.31
C VAL A 62 -9.94 3.10 -2.27
N THR A 63 -9.92 2.32 -1.18
CA THR A 63 -9.04 1.15 -1.08
C THR A 63 -9.38 0.12 -2.15
N THR A 64 -10.67 -0.20 -2.32
CA THR A 64 -11.13 -1.19 -3.30
C THR A 64 -10.78 -0.78 -4.73
N PHE A 65 -11.02 0.49 -5.07
CA PHE A 65 -10.72 1.04 -6.39
C PHE A 65 -9.22 1.00 -6.71
N THR A 66 -8.37 1.47 -5.79
CA THR A 66 -6.91 1.47 -5.99
C THR A 66 -6.33 0.05 -6.03
N ALA A 67 -6.83 -0.86 -5.20
CA ALA A 67 -6.45 -2.27 -5.23
C ALA A 67 -6.83 -2.94 -6.56
N ALA A 68 -8.01 -2.63 -7.11
CA ALA A 68 -8.46 -3.15 -8.40
C ALA A 68 -7.55 -2.66 -9.55
N ILE A 69 -7.28 -1.35 -9.62
CA ILE A 69 -6.40 -0.76 -10.63
C ILE A 69 -5.00 -1.38 -10.58
N GLN A 70 -4.40 -1.49 -9.39
CA GLN A 70 -3.09 -2.11 -9.24
C GLN A 70 -3.08 -3.58 -9.66
N THR A 71 -4.15 -4.32 -9.36
CA THR A 71 -4.30 -5.72 -9.75
C THR A 71 -4.36 -5.82 -11.28
N ILE A 72 -5.20 -5.01 -11.94
CA ILE A 72 -5.31 -4.94 -13.40
C ILE A 72 -3.96 -4.59 -14.04
N ASN A 73 -3.31 -3.53 -13.56
CA ASN A 73 -1.99 -3.10 -14.08
C ASN A 73 -0.90 -4.17 -13.92
N THR A 74 -1.00 -5.00 -12.88
CA THR A 74 -0.06 -6.09 -12.62
C THR A 74 -0.34 -7.31 -13.51
N ILE A 75 -1.61 -7.67 -13.69
CA ILE A 75 -2.04 -8.75 -14.60
C ILE A 75 -1.64 -8.43 -16.04
N LEU A 76 -1.88 -7.19 -16.48
CA LEU A 76 -1.49 -6.71 -17.81
C LEU A 76 0.03 -6.55 -18.00
N GLY A 77 0.82 -6.77 -16.95
CA GLY A 77 2.29 -6.66 -16.99
C GLY A 77 2.79 -5.23 -17.22
N LEU A 78 1.95 -4.23 -16.93
CA LEU A 78 2.31 -2.82 -17.02
C LEU A 78 3.17 -2.41 -15.82
N SER A 79 2.80 -2.88 -14.63
CA SER A 79 3.58 -2.64 -13.41
C SER A 79 4.80 -3.57 -13.36
N ASN A 80 5.99 -3.00 -13.13
CA ASN A 80 7.23 -3.77 -12.98
C ASN A 80 7.35 -4.27 -11.53
N SER A 81 6.42 -5.16 -11.13
CA SER A 81 6.52 -5.86 -9.85
C SER A 81 7.40 -7.08 -10.01
N ARG A 82 8.46 -7.18 -9.19
CA ARG A 82 9.40 -8.32 -9.22
C ARG A 82 8.67 -9.65 -9.05
N ASN A 83 7.63 -9.65 -8.20
CA ASN A 83 6.76 -10.80 -7.95
C ASN A 83 5.28 -10.40 -8.16
N ARG A 84 4.72 -10.70 -9.34
CA ARG A 84 3.33 -10.38 -9.68
C ARG A 84 2.32 -11.02 -8.73
N LEU A 85 2.51 -12.29 -8.39
CA LEU A 85 1.63 -13.04 -7.48
C LEU A 85 1.55 -12.39 -6.09
N LEU A 86 2.70 -12.01 -5.53
CA LEU A 86 2.75 -11.34 -4.24
C LEU A 86 2.06 -9.98 -4.28
N CYS A 87 2.20 -9.24 -5.38
CA CYS A 87 1.49 -7.97 -5.55
C CYS A 87 -0.03 -8.17 -5.56
N ILE A 88 -0.54 -9.14 -6.33
CA ILE A 88 -1.97 -9.47 -6.39
C ILE A 88 -2.47 -9.93 -5.01
N PHE A 89 -1.72 -10.79 -4.32
CA PHE A 89 -2.06 -11.25 -2.98
C PHE A 89 -2.18 -10.09 -1.98
N VAL A 90 -1.24 -9.14 -1.99
CA VAL A 90 -1.29 -7.96 -1.12
C VAL A 90 -2.51 -7.09 -1.41
N GLN A 91 -2.91 -6.92 -2.68
CA GLN A 91 -4.12 -6.17 -3.00
C GLN A 91 -5.39 -6.91 -2.58
N ALA A 92 -5.43 -8.23 -2.78
CA ALA A 92 -6.55 -9.05 -2.33
C ALA A 92 -6.72 -9.00 -0.80
N HIS A 93 -5.61 -9.06 -0.06
CA HIS A 93 -5.59 -8.88 1.40
C HIS A 93 -6.19 -7.55 1.82
N LYS A 94 -5.82 -6.44 1.15
CA LYS A 94 -6.40 -5.12 1.45
C LYS A 94 -7.90 -5.08 1.22
N CYS A 95 -8.38 -5.63 0.10
CA CYS A 95 -9.81 -5.73 -0.18
C CYS A 95 -10.53 -6.56 0.89
N TRP A 96 -10.01 -7.75 1.21
CA TRP A 96 -10.56 -8.58 2.28
C TRP A 96 -10.60 -7.81 3.61
N PHE A 97 -9.51 -7.13 3.97
CA PHE A 97 -9.43 -6.37 5.21
C PHE A 97 -10.50 -5.27 5.28
N VAL A 98 -10.66 -4.46 4.23
CA VAL A 98 -11.61 -3.34 4.30
C VAL A 98 -13.08 -3.76 4.23
N TRP A 99 -13.39 -4.87 3.56
CA TRP A 99 -14.78 -5.34 3.43
C TRP A 99 -15.20 -6.26 4.57
N ASP A 100 -14.32 -7.18 4.96
CA ASP A 100 -14.62 -8.13 6.02
C ASP A 100 -14.25 -7.53 7.38
N VAL A 101 -12.99 -7.12 7.59
CA VAL A 101 -12.50 -6.80 8.94
C VAL A 101 -13.11 -5.51 9.51
N LEU A 102 -13.35 -4.50 8.67
CA LEU A 102 -13.91 -3.22 9.12
C LEU A 102 -15.43 -3.29 9.38
N HIS A 103 -15.82 -3.81 10.54
CA HIS A 103 -17.21 -3.68 11.03
C HIS A 103 -17.45 -2.37 11.78
N VAL A 104 -18.69 -1.86 11.71
CA VAL A 104 -19.18 -0.63 12.36
C VAL A 104 -18.85 -0.54 13.86
N LYS A 105 -18.74 -1.68 14.56
CA LYS A 105 -18.40 -1.74 15.99
C LYS A 105 -16.90 -1.55 16.26
N ILE A 106 -16.04 -2.00 15.35
CA ILE A 106 -14.58 -2.08 15.54
C ILE A 106 -13.90 -0.77 15.12
N VAL A 107 -14.43 -0.11 14.10
CA VAL A 107 -13.91 1.15 13.56
C VAL A 107 -13.87 2.30 14.57
N LYS A 108 -14.60 2.19 15.70
CA LYS A 108 -14.60 3.20 16.77
C LYS A 108 -13.30 3.23 17.59
N HIS A 109 -12.45 2.22 17.48
CA HIS A 109 -11.18 2.17 18.18
C HIS A 109 -10.13 3.08 17.53
N GLY A 110 -9.26 3.67 18.36
CA GLY A 110 -8.18 4.54 17.88
C GLY A 110 -7.19 3.88 16.92
N LEU A 111 -7.13 2.54 16.91
CA LEU A 111 -6.35 1.75 15.94
C LEU A 111 -6.83 1.95 14.50
N PHE A 112 -8.13 2.18 14.29
CA PHE A 112 -8.66 2.46 12.95
C PHE A 112 -8.16 3.80 12.43
N SER A 113 -8.16 4.86 13.25
CA SER A 113 -7.62 6.16 12.86
C SER A 113 -6.13 6.08 12.53
N LEU A 114 -5.36 5.33 13.35
CA LEU A 114 -3.94 5.10 13.11
C LEU A 114 -3.72 4.35 11.79
N LEU A 115 -4.50 3.29 11.55
CA LEU A 115 -4.43 2.51 10.31
C LEU A 115 -4.66 3.38 9.08
N ILE A 116 -5.72 4.19 9.05
CA ILE A 116 -6.04 5.04 7.89
C ILE A 116 -4.89 6.01 7.60
N VAL A 117 -4.32 6.63 8.64
CA VAL A 117 -3.19 7.55 8.47
C VAL A 117 -1.98 6.81 7.90
N LEU A 118 -1.61 5.67 8.50
CA LEU A 118 -0.47 4.85 8.06
C LEU A 118 -0.65 4.36 6.62
N TRP A 119 -1.80 3.79 6.28
CA TRP A 119 -2.10 3.35 4.93
C TRP A 119 -2.06 4.51 3.94
N SER A 120 -2.66 5.66 4.27
CA SER A 120 -2.65 6.83 3.39
C SER A 120 -1.22 7.33 3.14
N VAL A 121 -0.42 7.52 4.19
CA VAL A 121 0.97 8.00 4.07
C VAL A 121 1.80 7.03 3.21
N SER A 122 1.72 5.73 3.47
CA SER A 122 2.48 4.74 2.70
C SER A 122 2.10 4.67 1.24
N ASN A 123 0.80 4.76 0.94
CA ASN A 123 0.35 4.80 -0.46
C ASN A 123 0.82 6.09 -1.16
N ILE A 124 0.70 7.26 -0.52
CA ILE A 124 1.18 8.53 -1.08
C ILE A 124 2.67 8.46 -1.41
N CYS A 125 3.50 8.04 -0.44
CA CYS A 125 4.95 7.92 -0.64
C CYS A 125 5.30 6.93 -1.76
N ARG A 126 4.62 5.78 -1.81
CA ARG A 126 4.84 4.75 -2.83
C ARG A 126 4.51 5.24 -4.24
N PHE A 127 3.34 5.83 -4.43
CA PHE A 127 2.93 6.29 -5.76
C PHE A 127 3.70 7.54 -6.18
N ALA A 128 4.04 8.44 -5.25
CA ALA A 128 4.92 9.57 -5.55
C ALA A 128 6.29 9.08 -6.06
N PHE A 129 6.88 8.07 -5.41
CA PHE A 129 8.12 7.45 -5.88
C PHE A 129 7.97 6.78 -7.25
N TYR A 130 6.88 6.04 -7.49
CA TYR A 130 6.64 5.39 -8.79
C TYR A 130 6.41 6.37 -9.92
N THR A 131 5.64 7.45 -9.71
CA THR A 131 5.45 8.54 -10.67
C THR A 131 6.78 9.20 -11.01
N TYR A 132 7.59 9.52 -9.99
CA TYR A 132 8.90 10.13 -10.19
C TYR A 132 9.86 9.21 -10.97
N LYS A 133 9.87 7.92 -10.63
CA LYS A 133 10.65 6.89 -11.33
C LYS A 133 10.25 6.74 -12.80
N LEU A 134 8.96 6.80 -13.10
CA LEU A 134 8.44 6.72 -14.46
C LEU A 134 8.83 7.95 -15.30
N SER A 135 8.81 9.14 -14.69
CA SER A 135 9.16 10.40 -15.37
C SER A 135 10.65 10.49 -15.73
N ARG A 136 11.56 10.14 -14.81
CA ARG A 136 13.02 10.27 -15.03
C ARG A 136 13.69 9.03 -15.63
N GLY A 137 12.98 7.90 -15.76
CA GLY A 137 13.52 6.65 -16.30
C GLY A 137 14.52 5.92 -15.38
N SER A 138 15.26 6.65 -14.54
CA SER A 138 16.09 6.14 -13.45
C SER A 138 16.01 7.08 -12.24
N VAL A 139 16.09 6.52 -11.03
CA VAL A 139 16.13 7.29 -9.78
C VAL A 139 17.49 7.06 -9.15
N HIS A 140 18.50 7.74 -9.67
CA HIS A 140 19.81 7.81 -9.04
C HIS A 140 19.76 8.89 -7.95
N ASN A 141 20.13 8.54 -6.71
CA ASN A 141 20.33 9.43 -5.58
C ASN A 141 19.28 10.57 -5.39
N SER A 142 18.00 10.23 -5.34
CA SER A 142 16.93 11.20 -5.06
C SER A 142 16.49 11.14 -3.61
N TRP A 143 16.28 12.29 -2.97
CA TRP A 143 15.68 12.41 -1.64
C TRP A 143 14.36 11.62 -1.50
N LEU A 144 13.57 11.54 -2.57
CA LEU A 144 12.35 10.73 -2.65
C LEU A 144 12.59 9.22 -2.45
N LYS A 145 13.73 8.69 -2.93
CA LYS A 145 14.11 7.28 -2.73
C LYS A 145 14.40 7.02 -1.26
N THR A 146 15.14 7.93 -0.61
CA THR A 146 15.47 7.84 0.81
C THR A 146 14.23 7.97 1.68
N LEU A 147 13.33 8.91 1.35
CA LEU A 147 12.06 9.08 2.03
C LEU A 147 11.18 7.83 1.90
N TYR A 148 11.00 7.31 0.69
CA TYR A 148 10.22 6.09 0.47
C TYR A 148 10.83 4.88 1.19
N ALA A 149 12.16 4.76 1.18
CA ALA A 149 12.83 3.69 1.92
C ALA A 149 12.55 3.84 3.43
N ASN A 150 12.75 5.01 4.01
CA ASN A 150 12.62 5.21 5.46
C ASN A 150 11.17 5.16 5.95
N GLU A 151 10.21 5.63 5.15
CA GLU A 151 8.79 5.57 5.47
C GLU A 151 8.34 4.12 5.72
N PHE A 152 8.77 3.20 4.87
CA PHE A 152 8.41 1.79 5.00
C PHE A 152 8.90 1.16 6.32
N LEU A 153 10.02 1.64 6.89
CA LEU A 153 10.55 1.14 8.16
C LEU A 153 9.61 1.43 9.33
N LEU A 154 8.91 2.56 9.30
CA LEU A 154 7.98 2.97 10.34
C LEU A 154 6.57 2.46 10.06
N THR A 155 6.12 2.61 8.82
CA THR A 155 4.73 2.34 8.48
C THR A 155 4.42 0.85 8.40
N LEU A 156 5.37 0.00 8.01
CA LEU A 156 5.15 -1.45 7.98
C LEU A 156 4.86 -2.01 9.38
N PRO A 157 5.72 -1.85 10.41
CA PRO A 157 5.45 -2.42 11.73
C PRO A 157 4.20 -1.82 12.38
N LEU A 158 4.03 -0.50 12.31
CA LEU A 158 2.86 0.16 12.90
C LEU A 158 1.56 -0.24 12.19
N GLY A 159 1.60 -0.38 10.86
CA GLY A 159 0.47 -0.81 10.05
C GLY A 159 0.06 -2.23 10.40
N MET A 160 1.03 -3.15 10.49
CA MET A 160 0.75 -4.55 10.85
C MET A 160 0.23 -4.69 12.28
N VAL A 161 0.73 -3.91 13.24
CA VAL A 161 0.16 -3.87 14.61
C VAL A 161 -1.28 -3.36 14.61
N ALA A 162 -1.57 -2.31 13.84
CA ALA A 162 -2.93 -1.77 13.73
C ALA A 162 -3.89 -2.78 13.08
N GLU A 163 -3.49 -3.45 12.00
CA GLU A 163 -4.26 -4.50 11.34
C GLU A 163 -4.52 -5.68 12.26
N TRP A 164 -3.45 -6.20 12.88
CA TRP A 164 -3.52 -7.31 13.82
C TRP A 164 -4.47 -7.01 14.99
N GLY A 165 -4.37 -5.81 15.57
CA GLY A 165 -5.25 -5.39 16.66
C GLY A 165 -6.72 -5.29 16.25
N LEU A 166 -7.00 -4.82 15.03
CA LEU A 166 -8.37 -4.75 14.50
C LEU A 166 -8.96 -6.14 14.22
N ILE A 167 -8.16 -7.07 13.68
CA ILE A 167 -8.58 -8.48 13.49
C ILE A 167 -8.82 -9.16 14.84
N PHE A 168 -7.96 -8.92 15.83
CA PHE A 168 -8.13 -9.46 17.19
C PHE A 168 -9.44 -8.96 17.83
N MET A 169 -9.76 -7.68 17.68
CA MET A 169 -11.04 -7.12 18.15
C MET A 169 -12.24 -7.72 17.41
N LYS A 170 -12.11 -8.00 16.10
CA LYS A 170 -13.16 -8.65 15.31
C LYS A 170 -13.54 -10.02 15.85
N LEU A 171 -12.59 -10.74 16.42
CA LEU A 171 -12.78 -12.10 16.91
C LEU A 171 -13.91 -12.25 17.94
N ARG A 172 -14.20 -11.16 18.69
CA ARG A 172 -15.30 -11.10 19.67
C ARG A 172 -16.69 -11.08 19.02
N TYR A 173 -16.79 -10.76 17.75
CA TYR A 173 -18.06 -10.56 17.03
C TYR A 173 -18.33 -11.61 15.96
N VAL A 174 -17.46 -12.62 15.86
CA VAL A 174 -17.52 -13.66 14.85
C VAL A 174 -17.47 -15.02 15.54
N ASP A 175 -18.30 -15.95 15.06
CA ASP A 175 -18.38 -17.33 15.55
C ASP A 175 -18.21 -18.34 14.41
N GLY A 176 -18.03 -19.61 14.77
CA GLY A 176 -17.91 -20.73 13.82
C GLY A 176 -16.62 -20.72 12.98
N THR A 177 -16.73 -21.18 11.73
CA THR A 177 -15.60 -21.33 10.80
C THR A 177 -14.85 -20.02 10.54
N LEU A 178 -15.57 -18.89 10.51
CA LEU A 178 -14.95 -17.58 10.25
C LEU A 178 -14.05 -17.14 11.43
N ARG A 179 -14.39 -17.54 12.67
CA ARG A 179 -13.53 -17.31 13.85
C ARG A 179 -12.21 -18.09 13.72
N LEU A 180 -12.29 -19.37 13.34
CA LEU A 180 -11.11 -20.22 13.13
C LEU A 180 -10.20 -19.63 12.04
N PHE A 181 -10.78 -19.20 10.93
CA PHE A 181 -10.04 -18.53 9.86
C PHE A 181 -9.30 -17.27 10.37
N MET A 182 -9.97 -16.41 11.14
CA MET A 182 -9.34 -15.21 11.71
C MET A 182 -8.24 -15.52 12.71
N GLN A 183 -8.40 -16.57 13.53
CA GLN A 183 -7.34 -17.05 14.42
C GLN A 183 -6.12 -17.52 13.65
N LEU A 184 -6.31 -18.29 12.57
CA LEU A 184 -5.23 -18.73 11.70
C LEU A 184 -4.51 -17.52 11.07
N VAL A 185 -5.26 -16.53 10.56
CA VAL A 185 -4.67 -15.30 10.03
C VAL A 185 -3.84 -14.55 11.08
N LEU A 186 -4.35 -14.41 12.32
CA LEU A 186 -3.62 -13.76 13.41
C LEU A 186 -2.30 -14.47 13.76
N VAL A 187 -2.30 -15.80 13.76
CA VAL A 187 -1.09 -16.60 14.00
C VAL A 187 -0.10 -16.42 12.84
N LEU A 188 -0.59 -16.40 11.61
CA LEU A 188 0.25 -16.22 10.41
C LEU A 188 0.79 -14.79 10.26
N TYR A 189 0.21 -13.79 10.93
CA TYR A 189 0.69 -12.40 10.87
C TYR A 189 2.12 -12.23 11.41
N VAL A 190 2.47 -12.95 12.48
CA VAL A 190 3.79 -12.87 13.12
C VAL A 190 4.92 -13.37 12.20
N PRO A 191 4.87 -14.60 11.65
CA PRO A 191 5.90 -15.05 10.71
C PRO A 191 5.89 -14.23 9.42
N SER A 192 4.72 -13.80 8.94
CA SER A 192 4.61 -12.94 7.76
C SER A 192 5.34 -11.61 7.95
N PHE A 193 5.19 -10.98 9.11
CA PHE A 193 5.91 -9.76 9.46
C PHE A 193 7.43 -9.99 9.45
N TYR A 194 7.91 -11.04 10.10
CA TYR A 194 9.35 -11.35 10.17
C TYR A 194 9.96 -11.51 8.77
N ILE A 195 9.32 -12.29 7.89
CA ILE A 195 9.81 -12.54 6.53
C ILE A 195 9.83 -11.25 5.70
N LEU A 196 8.76 -10.46 5.76
CA LEU A 196 8.68 -9.21 5.00
C LEU A 196 9.70 -8.17 5.49
N PHE A 197 9.87 -8.08 6.81
CA PHE A 197 10.80 -7.15 7.43
C PHE A 197 12.27 -7.52 7.14
N ASP A 198 12.63 -8.79 7.29
CA ASP A 198 13.97 -9.30 6.96
C ASP A 198 14.29 -9.10 5.47
N HIS A 199 13.36 -9.44 4.57
CA HIS A 199 13.54 -9.22 3.13
C HIS A 199 13.75 -7.73 2.80
N TYR A 200 13.03 -6.85 3.49
CA TYR A 200 13.17 -5.40 3.32
C TYR A 200 14.53 -4.90 3.84
N LEU A 201 14.97 -5.33 5.02
CA LEU A 201 16.28 -4.95 5.57
C LEU A 201 17.42 -5.39 4.67
N LYS A 202 17.42 -6.66 4.23
CA LYS A 202 18.40 -7.19 3.27
C LYS A 202 18.45 -6.34 2.00
N LYS A 203 17.28 -5.98 1.45
CA LYS A 203 17.21 -5.12 0.27
C LYS A 203 17.74 -3.72 0.52
N LYS A 204 17.50 -3.13 1.69
CA LYS A 204 18.02 -1.80 2.07
C LYS A 204 19.54 -1.82 2.21
N THR A 205 20.11 -2.82 2.88
CA THR A 205 21.56 -2.99 3.03
C THR A 205 22.24 -3.13 1.67
N LEU A 206 21.73 -4.02 0.81
CA LEU A 206 22.25 -4.20 -0.56
C LEU A 206 22.16 -2.92 -1.41
N LEU A 207 21.15 -2.08 -1.16
CA LEU A 207 21.02 -0.80 -1.84
C LEU A 207 21.99 0.25 -1.28
N GLY A 208 22.36 0.19 0.00
CA GLY A 208 23.36 1.06 0.62
C GLY A 208 24.78 0.75 0.15
N GLU A 209 25.16 -0.53 0.12
CA GLU A 209 26.48 -0.98 -0.36
C GLU A 209 26.72 -0.56 -1.82
N LYS A 210 25.72 -0.70 -2.69
CA LYS A 210 25.80 -0.28 -4.09
C LYS A 210 25.96 1.23 -4.29
N GLN A 211 25.67 2.05 -3.29
CA GLN A 211 25.88 3.51 -3.35
C GLN A 211 27.24 3.95 -2.80
N HIS A 212 27.95 3.09 -2.08
CA HIS A 212 29.32 3.34 -1.63
C HIS A 212 30.40 2.91 -2.66
N HIS A 213 30.03 2.06 -3.62
CA HIS A 213 30.93 1.55 -4.67
C HIS A 213 30.75 2.21 -6.04
N ALA A 214 29.91 3.24 -6.15
CA ALA A 214 29.62 3.98 -7.38
C ALA A 214 29.88 5.47 -7.16
#